data_AF-A0A257F2L9-F1
#
_entry.id   AF-A0A257F2L9-F1
#
_cell.length_a   1.000
_cell.length_b   1.000
_cell.length_c   1.000
_cell.angle_alpha   90.00
_cell.angle_beta   90.00
_cell.angle_gamma   90.00
#
_symmetry.space_group_name_H-M   'P 1'
#
loop_
_entity.id
_entity.type
_entity.pdbx_description
1 polymer ?
#
loop_
_entity_poly.entity_id
_entity_poly.type
_entity_poly.pdbx_seq_one_letter_code
_entity_poly.pdbx_strand_id
1 'polypeptide(L)' 'MNIHVVELPDETELWAKARAEAEGFLTLSDYMTHLVQQQKDIETLRARLMLGMEGEGISFEEMSARLRARLEAGRR' A
#
# COMPACT_ATOMS: atom_id res chain seq x y z
N MET A 1 4.62 9.77 -18.26
CA MET A 1 5.82 9.41 -17.48
C MET A 1 6.22 10.67 -16.72
N ASN A 2 6.02 10.71 -15.40
CA ASN A 2 6.38 11.88 -14.58
C ASN A 2 7.81 11.63 -14.07
N ILE A 3 8.78 12.40 -14.58
CA ILE A 3 10.18 12.24 -14.21
C ILE A 3 10.45 13.19 -13.04
N HIS A 4 10.86 12.63 -11.90
CA HIS A 4 11.26 13.40 -10.73
C HIS A 4 12.76 13.24 -10.55
N VAL A 5 13.48 14.36 -10.44
CA VAL A 5 14.91 14.37 -10.13
C VAL A 5 15.03 14.59 -8.63
N VAL A 6 15.72 13.67 -7.95
CA VAL A 6 15.98 13.72 -6.51
C VAL A 6 17.49 13.72 -6.31
N GLU A 7 18.00 14.77 -5.68
CA GLU A 7 19.40 14.82 -5.26
C GLU A 7 19.53 14.11 -3.91
N LEU A 8 20.37 13.08 -3.88
CA LEU A 8 20.69 12.34 -2.67
C LEU A 8 22.11 12.75 -2.24
N PRO A 9 22.37 12.93 -0.93
CA PRO A 9 23.73 13.04 -0.43
C PRO A 9 24.55 11.79 -0.80
N ASP A 10 25.84 11.95 -1.07
CA ASP A 10 26.73 10.87 -1.53
C ASP A 10 26.64 9.60 -0.67
N GLU A 11 26.61 9.76 0.66
CA GLU A 11 26.49 8.63 1.60
C GLU A 11 25.16 7.87 1.43
N THR A 12 24.07 8.61 1.19
CA THR A 12 22.73 8.03 1.00
C THR A 12 22.63 7.34 -0.36
N GLU A 13 23.23 7.92 -1.40
CA GLU A 13 23.26 7.31 -2.73
C GLU A 13 24.05 6.00 -2.72
N LEU A 14 25.24 5.98 -2.08
CA LEU A 14 26.05 4.78 -1.94
C LEU A 14 25.32 3.67 -1.17
N TRP A 15 24.70 4.03 -0.04
CA TRP A 15 23.88 3.11 0.73
C TRP A 15 22.71 2.55 -0.10
N ALA A 16 21.99 3.41 -0.82
CA ALA A 16 20.83 3.02 -1.59
C ALA A 16 21.19 2.14 -2.79
N LYS A 17 22.33 2.37 -3.44
CA LYS A 17 22.87 1.49 -4.50
C LYS A 17 23.21 0.11 -3.95
N ALA A 18 23.93 0.04 -2.82
CA ALA A 18 24.27 -1.24 -2.20
C ALA A 18 23.03 -2.04 -1.79
N ARG A 19 21.98 -1.35 -1.32
CA ARG A 19 20.68 -1.97 -1.01
C ARG A 19 19.93 -2.44 -2.24
N ALA A 20 19.86 -1.62 -3.29
CA ALA A 20 19.24 -1.98 -4.55
C ALA A 20 19.86 -3.27 -5.12
N GLU A 21 21.20 -3.39 -5.11
CA GLU A 21 21.90 -4.59 -5.54
C GLU A 21 21.60 -5.80 -4.64
N ALA A 22 21.64 -5.63 -3.32
CA ALA A 22 21.37 -6.72 -2.37
C ALA A 22 19.93 -7.27 -2.47
N GLU A 23 18.96 -6.42 -2.83
CA GLU A 23 17.57 -6.78 -3.04
C GLU A 23 17.27 -7.23 -4.49
N GLY A 24 18.26 -7.18 -5.38
CA GLY A 24 18.17 -7.68 -6.75
C GLY A 24 17.55 -6.71 -7.76
N PHE A 25 17.52 -5.41 -7.45
CA PHE A 25 17.06 -4.37 -8.38
C PHE A 25 18.14 -4.06 -9.43
N LEU A 26 17.70 -3.85 -10.68
CA LEU A 26 18.57 -3.52 -11.81
C LEU A 26 19.12 -2.09 -11.74
N THR A 27 18.34 -1.15 -11.19
CA THR A 27 18.74 0.25 -11.06
C THR A 27 18.31 0.82 -9.72
N LEU A 28 19.02 1.87 -9.27
CA LEU A 28 18.63 2.65 -8.10
C LEU A 28 17.23 3.28 -8.28
N SER A 29 16.88 3.69 -9.50
CA SER A 29 15.57 4.27 -9.80
C SER A 29 14.43 3.27 -9.60
N ASP A 30 14.63 2.00 -9.97
CA ASP A 30 13.66 0.93 -9.74
C ASP A 30 13.46 0.70 -8.24
N TYR A 31 14.58 0.67 -7.50
CA TYR A 31 14.56 0.54 -6.04
C TYR A 31 13.83 1.71 -5.37
N MET A 32 14.15 2.94 -5.74
CA MET A 32 13.49 4.13 -5.18
C MET A 32 11.99 4.16 -5.51
N THR A 33 11.61 3.74 -6.72
CA THR A 33 10.20 3.61 -7.11
C THR A 33 9.49 2.57 -6.23
N HIS A 34 10.13 1.43 -5.98
CA HIS A 34 9.62 0.40 -5.09
C HIS A 34 9.40 0.94 -3.66
N LEU A 35 10.39 1.63 -3.09
CA LEU A 35 10.28 2.21 -1.75
C LEU A 35 9.14 3.24 -1.64
N VAL A 36 8.99 4.11 -2.63
CA VAL A 36 7.90 5.09 -2.67
C VAL A 36 6.54 4.39 -2.74
N GLN A 37 6.42 3.31 -3.53
CA GLN A 37 5.19 2.55 -3.61
C GLN A 37 4.88 1.84 -2.28
N GLN A 38 5.88 1.22 -1.67
CA GLN A 38 5.75 0.54 -0.37
C GLN A 38 5.27 1.52 0.71
N GLN A 39 5.82 2.74 0.76
CA GLN A 39 5.38 3.78 1.69
C GLN A 39 3.92 4.16 1.48
N LYS A 40 3.49 4.35 0.22
CA LYS A 40 2.07 4.65 -0.11
C LYS A 40 1.14 3.50 0.28
N ASP A 41 1.58 2.26 0.10
CA ASP A 41 0.80 1.08 0.46
C ASP A 41 0.64 0.99 1.98
N ILE A 42 1.69 1.28 2.75
CA ILE A 42 1.65 1.35 4.22
C ILE A 42 0.70 2.44 4.68
N GLU A 43 0.75 3.64 4.09
CA GLU A 43 -0.17 4.73 4.42
C GLU A 43 -1.62 4.38 4.11
N THR A 44 -1.86 3.72 2.97
CA THR A 44 -3.18 3.23 2.59
C THR A 44 -3.69 2.18 3.57
N LEU A 45 -2.84 1.24 3.98
CA LEU A 45 -3.17 0.23 4.98
C LEU A 45 -3.50 0.86 6.34
N ARG A 46 -2.68 1.83 6.79
CA ARG A 46 -2.94 2.57 8.03
C ARG A 46 -4.28 3.30 7.99
N ALA A 47 -4.59 4.00 6.90
CA ALA A 47 -5.87 4.68 6.73
C ALA A 47 -7.05 3.70 6.79
N ARG A 48 -6.96 2.54 6.13
CA ARG A 48 -7.99 1.50 6.17
C ARG A 48 -8.17 0.91 7.57
N LEU A 49 -7.08 0.68 8.30
CA LEU A 49 -7.13 0.18 9.67
C LEU A 49 -7.81 1.20 10.60
N MET A 50 -7.47 2.49 10.50
CA MET A 50 -8.11 3.55 11.28
C MET A 50 -9.62 3.60 11.02
N LEU A 51 -10.04 3.58 9.75
CA LEU A 51 -11.46 3.53 9.40
C LEU A 51 -12.17 2.30 9.97
N GLY A 52 -11.49 1.14 9.97
CA GLY A 52 -12.02 -0.09 10.55
C GLY A 52 -12.11 -0.06 12.07
N MET A 53 -11.24 0.70 12.75
CA MET A 53 -11.24 0.89 14.20
C MET A 53 -12.29 1.89 14.68
N GLU A 54 -12.66 2.87 13.84
CA GLU A 54 -13.73 3.84 14.14
C GLU A 54 -15.14 3.25 13.99
N GLY A 55 -15.28 2.14 13.25
CA GLY A 55 -16.56 1.47 13.05
C GLY A 55 -16.95 0.56 14.22
N GLU A 56 -18.25 0.45 14.49
CA GLU A 56 -18.76 -0.64 15.32
C GLU A 56 -18.52 -1.97 14.61
N GLY A 57 -17.84 -2.91 15.29
CA GLY A 57 -17.60 -4.24 14.77
C GLY A 57 -18.92 -4.97 14.50
N ILE A 58 -19.05 -5.56 13.31
CA ILE A 58 -20.20 -6.39 12.92
C ILE A 58 -19.86 -7.87 13.11
N SER A 59 -20.80 -8.66 13.62
CA SER A 59 -20.63 -10.11 13.69
C SER A 59 -20.66 -10.74 12.28
N PHE A 60 -20.00 -11.88 12.11
CA PHE A 60 -20.03 -12.60 10.84
C PHE A 60 -21.46 -12.97 10.41
N GLU A 61 -22.30 -13.41 11.36
CA GLU A 61 -23.69 -13.78 11.08
C GLU A 61 -24.49 -12.58 10.55
N GLU A 62 -24.37 -11.44 11.20
CA GLU A 62 -25.06 -10.21 10.80
C GLU A 62 -24.55 -9.69 9.44
N MET A 63 -23.23 -9.72 9.20
CA MET A 63 -22.65 -9.38 7.90
C MET A 63 -23.17 -10.30 6.79
N SER A 64 -23.24 -11.61 7.07
CA SER A 64 -23.71 -12.60 6.10
C SER A 64 -25.20 -12.42 5.76
N ALA A 65 -26.03 -12.10 6.76
CA ALA A 65 -27.46 -11.85 6.57
C ALA A 65 -27.69 -10.59 5.72
N ARG A 66 -26.96 -9.49 6.01
CA ARG A 66 -27.02 -8.25 5.22
C ARG A 66 -26.59 -8.48 3.77
N LEU A 67 -25.53 -9.26 3.53
CA LEU A 67 -25.06 -9.57 2.18
C LEU A 67 -26.08 -10.37 1.38
N ARG A 68 -26.67 -11.42 1.98
CA ARG A 68 -27.73 -12.22 1.34
C ARG A 68 -28.95 -11.36 0.97
N ALA A 69 -29.43 -10.54 1.91
CA ALA A 69 -30.55 -9.64 1.66
C ALA A 69 -30.28 -8.68 0.48
N ARG A 70 -29.04 -8.17 0.37
CA ARG A 70 -28.65 -7.27 -0.72
C ARG A 70 -28.57 -7.96 -2.08
N LEU A 71 -28.09 -9.20 -2.12
CA LEU A 71 -28.06 -10.02 -3.34
C LEU A 71 -29.47 -10.38 -3.83
N GLU A 72 -30.39 -10.67 -2.92
CA GLU A 72 -31.79 -10.95 -3.25
C GLU A 72 -32.51 -9.70 -3.76
N ALA A 73 -32.25 -8.53 -3.15
CA ALA A 73 -32.82 -7.26 -3.58
C ALA A 73 -32.37 -6.83 -4.98
N GLY A 74 -31.11 -7.12 -5.36
CA GLY A 74 -30.58 -6.82 -6.71
C GLY A 74 -31.01 -7.80 -7.80
N ARG A 75 -31.77 -8.85 -7.45
CA ARG A 75 -32.21 -9.91 -8.38
C ARG A 75 -33.67 -9.74 -8.82
N ARG A 76 -34.36 -8.71 -8.32
CA ARG A 76 -35.68 -8.26 -8.77
C ARG A 76 -35.54 -7.11 -9.75
#